data_AF-A0A9E1UT63-F1
#
_entry.id   AF-A0A9E1UT63-F1
#
_cell.length_a   1.000
_cell.length_b   1.000
_cell.length_c   1.000
_cell.angle_alpha   90.00
_cell.angle_beta   90.00
_cell.angle_gamma   90.00
#
_symmetry.space_group_name_H-M   'P 1'
#
loop_
_entity.id
_entity.type
_entity.pdbx_description
1 polymer ?
#
loop_
_entity_poly.entity_id
_entity_poly.type
_entity_poly.pdbx_seq_one_letter_code
_entity_poly.pdbx_strand_id
1 'polypeptide(L)'
;MDSLQRKRLHQRLLIAGTGLVLVVVLVVNTFRPSAEEREESEFTETVLNHEPGKLPPAERERLRKQWNRLPAESRSRVFRAVASARLAEFRELSKGLSKEERQKRVQERIGEMRQHRTDLSPEQRRELRERLSQKESKEIVSHVLGFYRDELSAQERAELDPLIHEWLYHIDALVGRR
;
A
#
# COMPACT_ATOMS: atom_id res chain seq x y z
N MET A 1 31.91 -52.91 -16.84
CA MET A 1 32.05 -51.45 -16.67
C MET A 1 33.41 -51.14 -16.06
N ASP A 2 34.32 -50.59 -16.87
CA ASP A 2 35.70 -50.30 -16.50
C ASP A 2 35.84 -49.19 -15.45
N SER A 3 36.84 -49.32 -14.57
CA SER A 3 37.14 -48.38 -13.49
C SER A 3 37.38 -46.93 -13.97
N LEU A 4 37.86 -46.78 -15.21
CA LEU A 4 38.05 -45.49 -15.89
C LEU A 4 36.74 -44.82 -16.28
N GLN A 5 35.71 -45.59 -16.65
CA GLN A 5 34.38 -45.06 -16.97
C GLN A 5 33.66 -44.56 -15.71
N ARG A 6 33.81 -45.25 -14.57
CA ARG A 6 33.23 -44.81 -13.28
C ARG A 6 33.86 -43.51 -12.76
N LYS A 7 35.18 -43.34 -12.90
CA LYS A 7 35.86 -42.08 -12.51
C LYS A 7 35.45 -40.89 -13.38
N ARG A 8 35.31 -41.09 -14.70
CA ARG A 8 34.82 -40.03 -15.62
C ARG A 8 33.33 -39.70 -15.39
N LEU A 9 32.50 -40.69 -15.05
CA LEU A 9 31.10 -40.48 -14.71
C LEU A 9 30.95 -39.70 -13.39
N HIS A 10 31.74 -40.05 -12.36
CA HIS A 10 31.75 -39.32 -11.09
C HIS A 10 32.30 -37.90 -11.22
N GLN A 11 33.36 -37.67 -12.02
CA GLN A 11 33.83 -36.31 -12.31
C GLN A 11 32.80 -35.48 -13.08
N ARG A 12 32.10 -36.06 -14.06
CA ARG A 12 31.03 -35.37 -14.80
C ARG A 12 29.81 -35.07 -13.92
N LEU A 13 29.45 -35.97 -13.00
CA LEU A 13 28.39 -35.74 -12.02
C LEU A 13 28.76 -34.68 -10.98
N LEU A 14 30.01 -34.65 -10.51
CA LEU A 14 30.51 -33.60 -9.60
C LEU A 14 30.55 -32.23 -10.28
N ILE A 15 31.03 -32.14 -11.53
CA ILE A 15 31.08 -30.88 -12.28
C ILE A 15 29.66 -30.39 -12.62
N ALA A 16 28.76 -31.29 -13.03
CA ALA A 16 27.35 -30.94 -13.29
C ALA A 16 26.61 -30.53 -12.00
N GLY A 17 26.86 -31.21 -10.88
CA GLY A 17 26.28 -30.87 -9.58
C GLY A 17 26.78 -29.53 -9.03
N THR A 18 28.07 -29.24 -9.19
CA THR A 18 28.66 -27.97 -8.73
C THR A 18 28.23 -26.80 -9.62
N GLY A 19 28.09 -27.03 -10.94
CA GLY A 19 27.54 -26.05 -11.88
C GLY A 19 26.07 -25.73 -11.61
N LEU A 20 25.25 -26.73 -11.26
CA LEU A 20 23.85 -26.53 -10.90
C LEU A 20 23.71 -25.71 -9.61
N VAL A 21 24.54 -25.97 -8.59
CA VAL A 21 24.55 -25.19 -7.34
C VAL A 21 24.98 -23.74 -7.59
N LEU A 22 25.98 -23.51 -8.44
CA LEU A 22 26.42 -22.16 -8.82
C LEU A 22 25.33 -21.39 -9.61
N VAL A 23 24.62 -22.06 -10.52
CA VAL A 23 23.51 -21.47 -11.26
C VAL A 23 22.32 -21.19 -10.35
N VAL A 24 21.97 -22.10 -9.42
CA VAL A 24 20.91 -21.86 -8.43
C VAL A 24 21.30 -20.72 -7.48
N VAL A 25 22.55 -20.65 -7.03
CA VAL A 25 23.05 -19.54 -6.20
C VAL A 25 23.03 -18.23 -6.99
N LEU A 26 23.43 -18.22 -8.26
CA LEU A 26 23.40 -17.03 -9.12
C LEU A 26 21.96 -16.57 -9.40
N VAL A 27 21.06 -17.48 -9.73
CA VAL A 27 19.61 -17.22 -9.92
C VAL A 27 19.03 -16.69 -8.62
N VAL A 28 19.27 -17.33 -7.48
CA VAL A 28 18.83 -16.84 -6.17
C VAL A 28 19.47 -15.50 -5.81
N ASN A 29 20.68 -15.18 -6.28
CA ASN A 29 21.33 -13.89 -6.04
C ASN A 29 20.84 -12.77 -6.99
N THR A 30 20.40 -13.10 -8.20
CA THR A 30 19.77 -12.16 -9.15
C THR A 30 18.28 -11.97 -8.89
N PHE A 31 17.61 -12.94 -8.27
CA PHE A 31 16.23 -12.84 -7.79
C PHE A 31 16.14 -12.52 -6.30
N ARG A 32 17.27 -12.30 -5.62
CA ARG A 32 17.25 -11.76 -4.27
C ARG A 32 16.75 -10.34 -4.41
N PRO A 33 15.58 -10.02 -3.82
CA PRO A 33 15.13 -8.64 -3.82
C PRO A 33 16.25 -7.78 -3.27
N SER A 34 16.54 -6.70 -3.98
CA SER A 34 17.45 -5.65 -3.53
C SER A 34 17.07 -5.21 -2.11
N ALA A 35 18.01 -4.61 -1.38
CA ALA A 35 17.71 -4.10 -0.04
C ALA A 35 16.47 -3.18 -0.05
N GLU A 36 16.30 -2.43 -1.14
CA GLU A 36 15.14 -1.59 -1.41
C GLU A 36 13.86 -2.39 -1.65
N GLU A 37 13.87 -3.41 -2.53
CA GLU A 37 12.69 -4.27 -2.78
C GLU A 37 12.26 -5.06 -1.54
N ARG A 38 13.20 -5.40 -0.65
CA ARG A 38 12.88 -6.01 0.66
C ARG A 38 12.23 -5.01 1.58
N GLU A 39 12.74 -3.79 1.65
CA GLU A 39 12.17 -2.72 2.47
C GLU A 39 10.77 -2.32 1.94
N GLU A 40 10.57 -2.26 0.63
CA GLU A 40 9.25 -2.09 -0.02
C GLU A 40 8.28 -3.21 0.35
N SER A 41 8.73 -4.46 0.26
CA SER A 41 7.91 -5.65 0.54
C SER A 41 7.55 -5.74 2.02
N GLU A 42 8.51 -5.55 2.92
CA GLU A 42 8.29 -5.54 4.37
C GLU A 42 7.32 -4.41 4.77
N PHE A 43 7.49 -3.21 4.20
CA PHE A 43 6.56 -2.10 4.42
C PHE A 43 5.15 -2.47 3.94
N THR A 44 5.02 -2.99 2.72
CA THR A 44 3.74 -3.36 2.12
C THR A 44 3.02 -4.42 2.95
N GLU A 45 3.71 -5.51 3.31
CA GLU A 45 3.16 -6.57 4.16
C GLU A 45 2.73 -6.05 5.53
N THR A 46 3.56 -5.20 6.16
CA THR A 46 3.21 -4.61 7.47
C THR A 46 1.93 -3.79 7.38
N VAL A 47 1.76 -2.98 6.34
CA VAL A 47 0.56 -2.16 6.12
C VAL A 47 -0.67 -3.00 5.77
N LEU A 48 -0.51 -4.11 5.04
CA LEU A 48 -1.61 -4.99 4.66
C LEU A 48 -2.10 -5.84 5.84
N ASN A 49 -1.20 -6.29 6.71
CA ASN A 49 -1.51 -7.16 7.84
C ASN A 49 -2.15 -6.44 9.04
N HIS A 50 -2.18 -5.12 9.04
CA HIS A 50 -2.80 -4.33 10.11
C HIS A 50 -4.11 -3.69 9.65
N GLU A 51 -5.06 -3.56 10.58
CA GLU A 51 -6.24 -2.75 10.35
C GLU A 51 -5.85 -1.27 10.19
N PRO A 52 -6.42 -0.56 9.18
CA PRO A 52 -6.17 0.86 8.99
C PRO A 52 -6.42 1.67 10.27
N GLY A 53 -5.44 2.47 10.67
CA GLY A 53 -5.54 3.34 11.85
C GLY A 53 -5.32 2.66 13.21
N LYS A 54 -5.15 1.33 13.26
CA LYS A 54 -4.92 0.60 14.53
C LYS A 54 -3.45 0.27 14.83
N LEU A 55 -2.52 0.80 14.03
CA LEU A 55 -1.09 0.62 14.27
C LEU A 55 -0.65 1.31 15.58
N PRO A 56 0.09 0.62 16.47
CA PRO A 56 0.70 1.21 17.66
C PRO A 56 1.56 2.45 17.33
N PRO A 57 1.66 3.45 18.23
CA PRO A 57 2.44 4.67 17.98
C PRO A 57 3.89 4.43 17.54
N ALA A 58 4.57 3.45 18.15
CA ALA A 58 5.96 3.11 17.80
C ALA A 58 6.08 2.55 16.37
N GLU A 59 5.14 1.70 15.96
CA GLU A 59 5.11 1.13 14.61
C GLU A 59 4.75 2.17 13.56
N ARG A 60 3.80 3.08 13.85
CA ARG A 60 3.48 4.21 12.96
C ARG A 60 4.71 5.09 12.70
N GLU A 61 5.48 5.38 13.75
CA GLU A 61 6.70 6.18 13.62
C GLU A 61 7.80 5.44 12.86
N ARG A 62 7.94 4.12 13.06
CA ARG A 62 8.85 3.27 12.28
C ARG A 62 8.48 3.28 10.79
N LEU A 63 7.22 3.04 10.46
CA LEU A 63 6.72 3.06 9.08
C LEU A 63 6.91 4.43 8.45
N ARG A 64 6.62 5.52 9.18
CA ARG A 64 6.88 6.89 8.69
C ARG A 64 8.35 7.10 8.31
N LYS A 65 9.28 6.62 9.14
CA LYS A 65 10.72 6.71 8.84
C LYS A 65 11.12 5.86 7.63
N GLN A 66 10.58 4.65 7.50
CA GLN A 66 10.82 3.79 6.33
C GLN A 66 10.28 4.43 5.05
N TRP A 67 9.03 4.90 5.07
CA TRP A 67 8.40 5.61 3.96
C TRP A 67 9.21 6.80 3.47
N ASN A 68 9.75 7.60 4.40
CA ASN A 68 10.58 8.77 4.06
C ASN A 68 11.95 8.43 3.46
N ARG A 69 12.44 7.19 3.65
CA ARG A 69 13.68 6.70 3.04
C ARG A 69 13.45 6.12 1.65
N LEU A 70 12.25 5.63 1.37
CA LEU A 70 11.91 5.06 0.07
C LEU A 70 11.96 6.15 -1.02
N PRO A 71 12.60 5.87 -2.17
CA PRO A 71 12.52 6.71 -3.35
C PRO A 71 11.06 6.96 -3.77
N ALA A 72 10.84 8.05 -4.52
CA ALA A 72 9.49 8.44 -4.94
C ALA A 72 8.80 7.34 -5.77
N GLU A 73 9.52 6.69 -6.68
CA GLU A 73 8.99 5.59 -7.49
C GLU A 73 8.56 4.39 -6.63
N SER A 74 9.37 4.06 -5.63
CA SER A 74 9.15 2.97 -4.67
C SER A 74 7.91 3.25 -3.80
N ARG A 75 7.77 4.49 -3.32
CA ARG A 75 6.56 4.96 -2.64
C ARG A 75 5.31 4.84 -3.52
N SER A 76 5.40 5.19 -4.81
CA SER A 76 4.29 5.02 -5.75
C SER A 76 3.93 3.56 -6.00
N ARG A 77 4.93 2.66 -6.12
CA ARG A 77 4.70 1.20 -6.24
C ARG A 77 4.01 0.64 -5.01
N VAL A 78 4.54 0.93 -3.82
CA VAL A 78 3.98 0.51 -2.53
C VAL A 78 2.54 1.01 -2.38
N PHE A 79 2.30 2.30 -2.64
CA PHE A 79 0.95 2.87 -2.59
C PHE A 79 -0.02 2.10 -3.50
N ARG A 80 0.36 1.87 -4.76
CA ARG A 80 -0.50 1.19 -5.72
C ARG A 80 -0.76 -0.26 -5.32
N ALA A 81 0.25 -0.97 -4.81
CA ALA A 81 0.11 -2.34 -4.33
C ALA A 81 -0.90 -2.41 -3.16
N VAL A 82 -0.73 -1.55 -2.15
CA VAL A 82 -1.63 -1.49 -1.00
C VAL A 82 -3.05 -1.10 -1.43
N ALA A 83 -3.19 -0.04 -2.23
CA ALA A 83 -4.49 0.43 -2.70
C ALA A 83 -5.23 -0.63 -3.53
N SER A 84 -4.52 -1.36 -4.41
CA SER A 84 -5.09 -2.44 -5.21
C SER A 84 -5.56 -3.61 -4.36
N ALA A 85 -4.76 -4.03 -3.39
CA ALA A 85 -5.14 -5.10 -2.46
C ALA A 85 -6.37 -4.72 -1.63
N ARG A 86 -6.43 -3.48 -1.12
CA ARG A 86 -7.59 -2.98 -0.37
C ARG A 86 -8.84 -2.83 -1.23
N LEU A 87 -8.70 -2.43 -2.50
CA LEU A 87 -9.81 -2.38 -3.43
C LEU A 87 -10.34 -3.78 -3.75
N ALA A 88 -9.47 -4.77 -3.92
CA ALA A 88 -9.88 -6.15 -4.11
C ALA A 88 -10.64 -6.70 -2.89
N GLU A 89 -10.13 -6.46 -1.68
CA GLU A 89 -10.81 -6.80 -0.42
C GLU A 89 -12.19 -6.13 -0.33
N PHE A 90 -12.27 -4.83 -0.63
CA PHE A 90 -13.54 -4.10 -0.66
C PHE A 90 -14.54 -4.69 -1.66
N ARG A 91 -14.08 -5.04 -2.87
CA ARG A 91 -14.91 -5.67 -3.90
C ARG A 91 -15.46 -7.01 -3.43
N GLU A 92 -14.62 -7.86 -2.86
CA GLU A 92 -15.04 -9.15 -2.31
C GLU A 92 -16.08 -8.99 -1.20
N LEU A 93 -15.82 -8.11 -0.24
CA LEU A 93 -16.76 -7.81 0.86
C LEU A 93 -18.09 -7.22 0.35
N SER A 94 -18.06 -6.52 -0.80
CA SER A 94 -19.23 -5.89 -1.39
C SER A 94 -20.11 -6.82 -2.22
N LYS A 95 -19.60 -7.98 -2.67
CA LYS A 95 -20.37 -8.93 -3.50
C LYS A 95 -21.62 -9.46 -2.81
N GLY A 96 -21.59 -9.58 -1.48
CA GLY A 96 -22.71 -10.06 -0.68
C GLY A 96 -23.68 -8.96 -0.22
N LEU A 97 -23.40 -7.70 -0.51
CA LEU A 97 -24.18 -6.56 -0.03
C LEU A 97 -25.18 -6.09 -1.08
N SER A 98 -26.37 -5.70 -0.64
CA SER A 98 -27.31 -4.98 -1.50
C SER A 98 -26.79 -3.56 -1.81
N LYS A 99 -27.37 -2.92 -2.82
CA LYS A 99 -27.04 -1.53 -3.15
C LYS A 99 -27.35 -0.60 -1.98
N GLU A 100 -28.47 -0.83 -1.30
CA GLU A 100 -28.93 -0.07 -0.14
C GLU A 100 -27.96 -0.20 1.03
N GLU A 101 -27.42 -1.41 1.28
CA GLU A 101 -26.43 -1.64 2.33
C GLU A 101 -25.10 -0.95 2.04
N ARG A 102 -24.62 -0.99 0.79
CA ARG A 102 -23.42 -0.27 0.39
C ARG A 102 -23.61 1.24 0.55
N GLN A 103 -24.74 1.78 0.11
CA GLN A 103 -25.08 3.19 0.28
C GLN A 103 -25.17 3.58 1.76
N LYS A 104 -25.79 2.75 2.60
CA LYS A 104 -25.87 2.99 4.04
C LYS A 104 -24.49 3.09 4.68
N ARG A 105 -23.57 2.17 4.35
CA ARG A 105 -22.18 2.21 4.84
C ARG A 105 -21.45 3.47 4.40
N VAL A 106 -21.66 3.92 3.16
CA VAL A 106 -21.12 5.20 2.67
C VAL A 106 -21.64 6.38 3.51
N GLN A 107 -22.94 6.42 3.79
CA GLN A 107 -23.53 7.48 4.61
C GLN A 107 -23.04 7.45 6.06
N GLU A 108 -22.88 6.27 6.65
CA GLU A 108 -22.30 6.10 7.99
C GLU A 108 -20.89 6.69 8.06
N ARG A 109 -20.02 6.38 7.07
CA ARG A 109 -18.67 6.95 6.99
C ARG A 109 -18.67 8.46 6.80
N ILE A 110 -19.57 9.00 5.97
CA ILE A 110 -19.74 10.46 5.84
C ILE A 110 -20.11 11.08 7.18
N GLY A 111 -21.03 10.46 7.94
CA GLY A 111 -21.42 10.89 9.27
C GLY A 111 -20.23 10.93 10.25
N GLU A 112 -19.44 9.86 10.28
CA GLU A 112 -18.22 9.78 11.10
C GLU A 112 -17.21 10.88 10.75
N MET A 113 -17.01 11.16 9.44
CA MET A 113 -16.09 12.22 8.99
C MET A 113 -16.55 13.62 9.39
N ARG A 114 -17.86 13.86 9.35
CA ARG A 114 -18.46 15.12 9.81
C ARG A 114 -18.30 15.29 11.31
N GLN A 115 -18.57 14.22 12.07
CA GLN A 115 -18.43 14.21 13.51
C GLN A 115 -16.98 14.46 13.92
N HIS A 116 -16.04 13.70 13.34
CA HIS A 116 -14.62 13.87 13.58
C HIS A 116 -14.17 15.31 13.33
N ARG A 117 -14.62 15.95 12.23
CA ARG A 117 -14.31 17.37 11.96
C ARG A 117 -14.75 18.30 13.09
N THR A 118 -15.95 18.09 13.61
CA THR A 118 -16.51 18.88 14.70
C THR A 118 -15.70 18.70 15.98
N ASP A 119 -15.30 17.46 16.26
CA ASP A 119 -14.59 17.06 17.49
C ASP A 119 -13.12 17.47 17.51
N LEU A 120 -12.54 17.87 16.36
CA LEU A 120 -11.15 18.34 16.31
C LEU A 120 -10.97 19.62 17.14
N SER A 121 -10.05 19.56 18.12
CA SER A 121 -9.62 20.73 18.89
C SER A 121 -8.89 21.75 18.00
N PRO A 122 -8.80 23.03 18.41
CA PRO A 122 -8.04 24.04 17.68
C PRO A 122 -6.58 23.63 17.40
N GLU A 123 -5.92 22.97 18.35
CA GLU A 123 -4.55 22.48 18.24
C GLU A 123 -4.45 21.37 17.20
N GLN A 124 -5.38 20.39 17.24
CA GLN A 124 -5.42 19.30 16.27
C GLN A 124 -5.70 19.81 14.85
N ARG A 125 -6.58 20.81 14.71
CA ARG A 125 -6.84 21.46 13.41
C ARG A 125 -5.58 22.12 12.87
N ARG A 126 -4.82 22.81 13.72
CA ARG A 126 -3.54 23.43 13.34
C ARG A 126 -2.52 22.40 12.91
N GLU A 127 -2.34 21.32 13.67
CA GLU A 127 -1.40 20.24 13.33
C GLU A 127 -1.77 19.58 11.99
N LEU A 128 -3.06 19.28 11.78
CA LEU A 128 -3.55 18.71 10.54
C LEU A 128 -3.37 19.67 9.36
N ARG A 129 -3.62 20.96 9.55
CA ARG A 129 -3.38 21.99 8.52
C ARG A 129 -1.90 22.03 8.14
N GLU A 130 -1.01 22.08 9.12
CA GLU A 130 0.43 22.09 8.87
C GLU A 130 0.86 20.83 8.11
N ARG A 131 0.37 19.64 8.50
CA ARG A 131 0.64 18.39 7.77
C ARG A 131 0.11 18.42 6.34
N LEU A 132 -1.17 18.75 6.13
CA LEU A 132 -1.80 18.80 4.81
C LEU A 132 -1.16 19.84 3.88
N SER A 133 -0.51 20.87 4.44
CA SER A 133 0.22 21.87 3.66
C SER A 133 1.54 21.35 3.07
N GLN A 134 2.09 20.26 3.61
CA GLN A 134 3.35 19.66 3.19
C GLN A 134 3.24 19.06 1.77
N LYS A 135 4.35 19.11 1.04
CA LYS A 135 4.44 18.57 -0.33
C LYS A 135 4.03 17.09 -0.38
N GLU A 136 4.52 16.31 0.58
CA GLU A 136 4.23 14.87 0.66
C GLU A 136 2.73 14.58 0.82
N SER A 137 2.03 15.31 1.71
CA SER A 137 0.58 15.10 1.87
C SER A 137 -0.20 15.45 0.61
N LYS A 138 0.22 16.47 -0.15
CA LYS A 138 -0.38 16.81 -1.45
C LYS A 138 -0.14 15.73 -2.49
N GLU A 139 1.05 15.13 -2.52
CA GLU A 139 1.37 14.00 -3.40
C GLU A 139 0.51 12.78 -3.06
N ILE A 140 0.33 12.46 -1.78
CA ILE A 140 -0.56 11.37 -1.33
C ILE A 140 -2.00 11.62 -1.79
N VAL A 141 -2.54 12.83 -1.60
CA VAL A 141 -3.89 13.17 -2.06
C VAL A 141 -4.01 13.01 -3.58
N SER A 142 -3.00 13.45 -4.33
CA SER A 142 -2.96 13.27 -5.79
C SER A 142 -2.93 11.80 -6.20
N HIS A 143 -2.16 10.95 -5.51
CA HIS A 143 -2.13 9.52 -5.77
C HIS A 143 -3.47 8.84 -5.47
N VAL A 144 -4.14 9.21 -4.37
CA VAL A 144 -5.47 8.70 -4.02
C VAL A 144 -6.50 9.07 -5.08
N LEU A 145 -6.53 10.32 -5.53
CA LEU A 145 -7.48 10.76 -6.57
C LEU A 145 -7.17 10.14 -7.94
N GLY A 146 -5.89 9.98 -8.28
CA GLY A 146 -5.47 9.27 -9.50
C GLY A 146 -5.93 7.81 -9.49
N PHE A 147 -5.65 7.09 -8.39
CA PHE A 147 -6.09 5.70 -8.23
C PHE A 147 -7.62 5.57 -8.26
N TYR A 148 -8.33 6.46 -7.56
CA TYR A 148 -9.79 6.53 -7.58
C TYR A 148 -10.34 6.65 -9.01
N ARG A 149 -9.73 7.51 -9.83
CA ARG A 149 -10.13 7.72 -11.21
C ARG A 149 -9.75 6.54 -12.11
N ASP A 150 -8.57 5.96 -11.93
CA ASP A 150 -8.00 5.04 -12.91
C ASP A 150 -8.39 3.57 -12.66
N GLU A 151 -8.62 3.17 -11.40
CA GLU A 151 -8.78 1.76 -11.01
C GLU A 151 -10.22 1.36 -10.63
N LEU A 152 -11.07 2.33 -10.29
CA LEU A 152 -12.48 2.08 -10.00
C LEU A 152 -13.30 2.20 -11.27
N SER A 153 -14.29 1.31 -11.40
CA SER A 153 -15.31 1.38 -12.43
C SER A 153 -16.21 2.60 -12.25
N ALA A 154 -16.92 3.00 -13.31
CA ALA A 154 -17.86 4.13 -13.25
C ALA A 154 -18.95 3.93 -12.18
N GLN A 155 -19.41 2.70 -11.97
CA GLN A 155 -20.42 2.39 -10.96
C GLN A 155 -19.84 2.50 -9.54
N GLU A 156 -18.65 1.96 -9.29
CA GLU A 156 -17.98 2.07 -7.99
C GLU A 156 -17.69 3.54 -7.65
N ARG A 157 -17.29 4.34 -8.63
CA ARG A 157 -17.13 5.79 -8.46
C ARG A 157 -18.45 6.46 -8.12
N ALA A 158 -19.53 6.19 -8.84
CA ALA A 158 -20.83 6.79 -8.54
C ALA A 158 -21.33 6.45 -7.11
N GLU A 159 -21.02 5.25 -6.60
CA GLU A 159 -21.36 4.86 -5.23
C GLU A 159 -20.48 5.58 -4.18
N LEU A 160 -19.20 5.83 -4.48
CA LEU A 160 -18.22 6.42 -3.55
C LEU A 160 -18.04 7.94 -3.68
N ASP A 161 -18.52 8.55 -4.77
CA ASP A 161 -18.42 9.98 -5.03
C ASP A 161 -18.86 10.83 -3.83
N PRO A 162 -19.99 10.55 -3.14
CA PRO A 162 -20.39 11.32 -1.95
C PRO A 162 -19.34 11.32 -0.84
N LEU A 163 -18.66 10.17 -0.63
CA LEU A 163 -17.61 10.04 0.38
C LEU A 163 -16.35 10.81 -0.02
N ILE A 164 -15.95 10.72 -1.30
CA ILE A 164 -14.81 11.48 -1.83
C ILE A 164 -15.06 12.98 -1.73
N HIS A 165 -16.27 13.45 -2.03
CA HIS A 165 -16.63 14.86 -1.89
C HIS A 165 -16.56 15.35 -0.44
N GLU A 166 -17.07 14.57 0.53
CA GLU A 166 -16.96 14.93 1.95
C GLU A 166 -15.49 14.93 2.41
N TRP A 167 -14.67 14.00 1.91
CA TRP A 167 -13.24 13.95 2.20
C TRP A 167 -12.48 15.17 1.68
N LEU A 168 -12.71 15.56 0.43
CA LEU A 168 -12.11 16.75 -0.15
C LEU A 168 -12.58 18.01 0.59
N TYR A 169 -13.86 18.10 0.93
CA TYR A 169 -14.39 19.19 1.74
C TYR A 169 -13.73 19.26 3.12
N HIS A 170 -13.51 18.11 3.77
CA HIS A 170 -12.81 18.02 5.04
C HIS A 170 -11.36 18.54 4.93
N ILE A 171 -10.64 18.18 3.87
CA ILE A 171 -9.29 18.69 3.59
C ILE A 171 -9.32 20.21 3.38
N ASP A 172 -10.21 20.71 2.52
CA ASP A 172 -10.31 22.14 2.21
C ASP A 172 -10.65 22.99 3.45
N ALA A 173 -11.56 22.50 4.29
CA ALA A 173 -11.94 23.14 5.54
C ALA A 173 -10.75 23.22 6.52
N LEU A 174 -9.88 22.22 6.54
CA LEU A 174 -8.68 22.22 7.38
C LEU A 174 -7.58 23.15 6.83
N VAL A 175 -7.39 23.17 5.51
CA VAL A 175 -6.36 23.99 4.86
C VAL A 175 -6.76 25.47 4.78
N GLY A 176 -8.05 25.80 4.98
CA GLY A 176 -8.53 27.18 5.06
C GLY A 176 -8.65 27.86 3.70
N ARG A 177 -9.04 27.11 2.65
CA ARG A 177 -9.26 27.67 1.29
C ARG A 177 -10.67 28.25 1.08
N ARG A 178 -11.38 28.63 2.14
CA ARG A 178 -12.64 29.38 2.07
C ARG A 178 -12.68 30.44 3.15
#